data_AF-A0A1E4XJQ4-F1
#
_entry.id   AF-A0A1E4XJQ4-F1
#
_cell.length_a   1.000
_cell.length_b   1.000
_cell.length_c   1.000
_cell.angle_alpha   90.00
_cell.angle_beta   90.00
_cell.angle_gamma   90.00
#
_symmetry.space_group_name_H-M   'P 1'
#
loop_
_entity.id
_entity.type
_entity.pdbx_description
1 polymer ?
#
loop_
_entity_poly.entity_id
_entity_poly.type
_entity_poly.pdbx_seq_one_letter_code
_entity_poly.pdbx_strand_id
1 'polypeptide(L)' 'MRYDDISSQLDYHAAATQYVIETYGEQVTLQFPDVADTVWSCVMMGMPEGLCWITILGDHRLPPPERD' A
#
# COMPACT_ATOMS: atom_id res chain seq x y z
N MET A 1 -9.84 -0.45 4.92
CA MET A 1 -9.61 -1.60 4.05
C MET A 1 -8.41 -2.40 4.57
N ARG A 2 -8.50 -3.74 4.54
CA ARG A 2 -7.34 -4.60 4.84
C ARG A 2 -6.52 -4.83 3.58
N TYR A 3 -5.23 -5.11 3.76
CA TYR A 3 -4.32 -5.39 2.65
C TYR A 3 -4.81 -6.54 1.74
N ASP A 4 -5.29 -7.63 2.33
CA ASP A 4 -5.78 -8.79 1.57
C ASP A 4 -7.05 -8.48 0.75
N ASP A 5 -7.85 -7.49 1.18
CA ASP A 5 -9.09 -7.11 0.51
C ASP A 5 -8.82 -6.50 -0.88
N ILE A 6 -7.63 -5.92 -1.10
CA ILE A 6 -7.23 -5.24 -2.34
C ILE A 6 -7.35 -6.18 -3.54
N SER A 7 -6.89 -7.42 -3.38
CA SER A 7 -6.92 -8.46 -4.43
C SER A 7 -8.32 -8.84 -4.90
N SER A 8 -9.33 -8.58 -4.06
CA SER A 8 -10.72 -8.96 -4.29
C SER A 8 -11.59 -7.82 -4.85
N GLN A 9 -11.03 -6.60 -5.00
CA GLN A 9 -11.75 -5.46 -5.54
C GLN A 9 -11.71 -5.44 -7.08
N LEU A 10 -12.81 -4.96 -7.69
CA LEU A 10 -12.90 -4.78 -9.15
C LEU A 10 -11.90 -3.73 -9.65
N ASP A 11 -11.73 -2.65 -8.88
CA ASP A 11 -10.74 -1.61 -9.12
C ASP A 11 -9.63 -1.72 -8.08
N TYR A 12 -8.66 -2.58 -8.36
CA TYR A 12 -7.52 -2.85 -7.49
C TYR A 12 -6.61 -1.63 -7.31
N HIS A 13 -6.52 -0.75 -8.30
CA HIS A 13 -5.70 0.46 -8.21
C HIS A 13 -6.34 1.45 -7.23
N ALA A 14 -7.64 1.71 -7.36
CA ALA A 14 -8.36 2.53 -6.39
C ALA A 14 -8.33 1.92 -4.98
N ALA A 15 -8.41 0.60 -4.87
CA ALA A 15 -8.30 -0.11 -3.59
C ALA A 15 -6.91 0.03 -2.94
N ALA A 16 -5.83 -0.09 -3.73
CA ALA A 16 -4.47 0.13 -3.26
C ALA A 16 -4.26 1.59 -2.83
N THR A 17 -4.77 2.57 -3.59
CA THR A 17 -4.74 3.98 -3.19
C THR A 17 -5.49 4.19 -1.87
N GLN A 18 -6.70 3.66 -1.73
CA GLN A 18 -7.48 3.75 -0.50
C GLN A 18 -6.75 3.15 0.70
N TYR A 19 -6.10 2.00 0.51
CA TYR A 19 -5.27 1.39 1.55
C TYR A 19 -4.11 2.31 1.97
N VAL A 20 -3.41 2.94 1.02
CA VAL A 20 -2.32 3.89 1.32
C VAL A 20 -2.87 5.12 2.06
N ILE A 21 -4.02 5.66 1.66
CA ILE A 21 -4.67 6.79 2.37
C ILE A 21 -4.94 6.41 3.83
N GLU A 22 -5.52 5.23 4.07
CA GLU A 22 -5.84 4.79 5.44
C GLU A 22 -4.61 4.44 6.28
N THR A 23 -3.52 4.03 5.64
CA THR A 23 -2.31 3.52 6.31
C THR A 23 -1.29 4.62 6.58
N TYR A 24 -1.09 5.51 5.61
CA TYR A 24 -0.05 6.55 5.61
C TYR A 24 -0.62 7.97 5.54
N GLY A 25 -1.91 8.12 5.25
CA GLY A 25 -2.57 9.41 5.09
C GLY A 25 -2.68 9.85 3.62
N GLU A 26 -3.69 10.67 3.35
CA GLU A 26 -3.96 11.22 2.01
C GLU A 26 -2.76 11.99 1.43
N GLN A 27 -2.04 12.73 2.28
CA GLN A 27 -0.84 13.47 1.87
C GLN A 27 0.24 12.58 1.25
N VAL A 28 0.33 11.32 1.65
CA VAL A 28 1.29 10.37 1.08
C VAL A 28 0.88 9.96 -0.33
N THR A 29 -0.41 9.75 -0.60
CA THR A 29 -0.87 9.44 -1.96
C THR A 29 -0.67 10.59 -2.95
N LEU A 30 -0.67 11.83 -2.46
CA LEU A 30 -0.42 13.01 -3.30
C LEU A 30 1.08 13.23 -3.57
N GLN A 31 1.93 12.95 -2.58
CA GLN A 31 3.38 13.15 -2.69
C GLN A 31 4.11 11.95 -3.31
N PHE A 32 3.57 10.75 -3.13
CA PHE A 32 4.16 9.47 -3.54
C PHE A 32 3.08 8.58 -4.17
N PRO A 33 2.59 8.92 -5.38
CA PRO A 33 1.58 8.11 -6.07
C PRO A 33 2.06 6.66 -6.32
N ASP A 34 3.37 6.48 -6.54
CA ASP A 34 4.02 5.19 -6.78
C ASP A 34 3.92 4.20 -5.59
N VAL A 35 3.57 4.69 -4.40
CA VAL A 35 3.35 3.83 -3.22
C VAL A 35 2.14 2.94 -3.43
N ALA A 36 1.08 3.44 -4.08
CA ALA A 36 -0.09 2.64 -4.41
C ALA A 36 0.27 1.53 -5.42
N ASP A 37 1.11 1.84 -6.41
CA ASP A 37 1.62 0.85 -7.38
C ASP A 37 2.50 -0.21 -6.72
N THR A 38 3.27 0.19 -5.71
CA THR A 38 4.11 -0.72 -4.92
C THR A 38 3.24 -1.66 -4.08
N VAL A 39 2.22 -1.12 -3.41
CA VAL A 39 1.23 -1.92 -2.68
C VAL A 39 0.56 -2.92 -3.62
N TRP A 40 0.07 -2.45 -4.77
CA TRP A 40 -0.56 -3.30 -5.77
C TRP A 40 0.37 -4.41 -6.26
N SER A 41 1.62 -4.07 -6.57
CA SER A 41 2.63 -5.03 -7.02
C SER A 41 2.91 -6.11 -5.96
N CYS A 42 3.03 -5.72 -4.69
CA CYS A 42 3.21 -6.66 -3.58
C CYS A 42 1.98 -7.59 -3.43
N VAL A 43 0.76 -7.05 -3.54
CA VAL A 43 -0.48 -7.86 -3.47
C VAL A 43 -0.51 -8.88 -4.61
N MET A 44 -0.20 -8.46 -5.83
CA MET A 44 -0.16 -9.35 -7.00
C MET A 44 0.93 -10.44 -6.91
N MET A 45 2.03 -10.14 -6.21
CA MET A 45 3.08 -11.13 -5.92
C MET A 45 2.73 -12.06 -4.75
N GLY A 46 1.58 -11.88 -4.11
CA GLY A 46 1.20 -12.64 -2.91
C GLY A 46 2.12 -12.36 -1.72
N MET A 47 2.76 -11.19 -1.68
CA MET A 47 3.59 -10.80 -0.55
C MET A 47 2.69 -10.46 0.65
N PRO A 48 3.04 -10.89 1.87
CA PRO A 48 2.34 -10.46 3.07
C PRO A 48 2.51 -8.95 3.31
N GLU A 49 1.53 -8.35 3.98
CA GLU A 49 1.45 -6.91 4.28
C GLU A 49 2.74 -6.35 4.91
N GLY A 50 3.31 -7.08 5.88
CA GLY A 50 4.56 -6.67 6.53
C GLY A 50 5.77 -6.61 5.58
N LEU A 51 5.86 -7.50 4.58
CA LEU A 51 6.91 -7.41 3.56
C LEU A 51 6.63 -6.26 2.58
N CYS A 52 5.35 -5.96 2.29
CA CYS A 52 4.97 -4.79 1.51
C CYS A 52 5.45 -3.50 2.18
N TRP A 53 5.27 -3.34 3.49
CA TRP A 53 5.79 -2.18 4.23
C TRP A 53 7.31 -2.07 4.17
N ILE A 54 8.03 -3.19 4.20
CA ILE A 54 9.50 -3.18 4.04
C ILE A 54 9.89 -2.71 2.64
N THR A 55 9.19 -3.14 1.60
CA THR A 55 9.42 -2.66 0.23
C THR A 55 9.14 -1.16 0.13
N ILE A 56 8.03 -0.68 0.71
CA ILE A 56 7.68 0.74 0.74
C ILE A 56 8.74 1.58 1.48
N LEU A 57 9.28 1.07 2.59
CA LEU A 57 10.38 1.70 3.31
C LEU A 57 11.67 1.75 2.46
N GLY A 58 11.93 0.69 1.69
CA GLY A 58 13.09 0.61 0.80
C GLY A 58 13.02 1.62 -0.33
N ASP A 59 11.90 1.62 -1.05
CA ASP A 59 11.73 2.35 -2.32
C ASP A 59 11.31 3.80 -2.09
N HIS A 60 10.40 4.05 -1.14
CA HIS A 60 9.78 5.37 -0.92
C HIS A 60 10.26 6.05 0.36
N ARG A 61 11.10 5.38 1.16
CA ARG A 61 11.58 5.86 2.48
C ARG A 61 10.46 6.21 3.47
N LEU A 62 9.28 5.66 3.26
CA LEU A 62 8.17 5.83 4.18
C LEU A 62 8.32 4.84 5.35
N PRO A 63 8.28 5.32 6.60
CA PRO A 63 8.36 4.43 7.75
C PRO A 63 7.21 3.43 7.73
N PRO A 64 7.35 2.22 8.30
CA PRO A 64 6.22 1.32 8.49
C PRO A 64 5.10 2.02 9.26
N PRO A 65 3.82 1.75 8.94
CA PRO A 65 2.71 2.39 9.62
C PRO A 65 2.63 1.91 11.08
N GLU A 66 2.19 2.79 11.99
CA GLU A 66 2.02 2.50 13.42
C GLU A 66 0.72 1.70 13.69
N ARG A 67 0.41 0.70 12.86
CA ARG A 67 -0.75 -0.16 13.07
C ARG A 67 -0.36 -1.26 14.07
N ASP A 68 -1.05 -1.25 15.21
CA ASP A 68 -0.96 -2.23 16.32
C ASP A 68 -1.45 -3.63 15.89
#